data_AF-A0A8R7RFM7-F1
#
_entry.id   AF-A0A8R7RFM7-F1
#
_cell.length_a   1.000
_cell.length_b   1.000
_cell.length_c   1.000
_cell.angle_alpha   90.00
_cell.angle_beta   90.00
_cell.angle_gamma   90.00
#
_symmetry.space_group_name_H-M   'P 1'
#
loop_
_entity.id
_entity.type
_entity.pdbx_description
1 polymer ?
#
loop_
_entity_poly.entity_id
_entity_poly.type
_entity_poly.pdbx_seq_one_letter_code
_entity_poly.pdbx_strand_id
1 'polypeptide(L)'
;MSQQKFASNVIEKCLAFGNPVERQILIGKMLESTTESEPLEVMMKDQFANYVVQKVLETCDDQQREMILTRIKAHLNTLKKYTYGKHIVARVEKLVAAGEKRQGLQPACTAA
;
A
#
# COMPACT_ATOMS: atom_id res chain seq x y z
N MET A 1 9.19 4.44 13.29
CA MET A 1 10.27 4.71 12.33
C MET A 1 9.77 5.32 11.03
N SER A 2 8.73 4.78 10.40
CA SER A 2 8.20 5.30 9.11
C SER A 2 7.72 6.76 9.13
N GLN A 3 7.38 7.33 10.30
CA GLN A 3 6.97 8.73 10.46
C GLN A 3 8.14 9.71 10.64
N GLN A 4 9.39 9.27 10.53
CA GLN A 4 10.55 10.17 10.60
C GLN A 4 11.05 10.51 9.19
N LYS A 5 11.39 11.80 8.97
CA LYS A 5 11.84 12.32 7.67
C LYS A 5 12.98 11.52 7.03
N PHE A 6 13.98 11.13 7.82
CA PHE A 6 15.14 10.41 7.27
C PHE A 6 14.92 8.90 7.24
N ALA A 7 14.27 8.33 8.26
CA ALA A 7 14.03 6.90 8.31
C ALA A 7 13.01 6.43 7.25
N SER A 8 12.00 7.24 6.92
CA SER A 8 11.05 6.94 5.82
C SER A 8 11.78 6.69 4.50
N ASN A 9 12.76 7.52 4.15
CA ASN A 9 13.58 7.32 2.95
C ASN A 9 14.34 5.99 2.98
N VAL A 10 14.87 5.59 4.14
CA VAL A 10 15.54 4.29 4.30
C VAL A 10 14.55 3.15 4.06
N ILE A 11 13.35 3.22 4.65
CA ILE A 11 12.30 2.21 4.44
C ILE A 11 11.90 2.13 2.97
N GLU A 12 11.73 3.26 2.28
CA GLU A 12 11.43 3.27 0.85
C GLU A 12 12.52 2.59 0.01
N LYS A 13 13.79 2.81 0.34
CA LYS A 13 14.92 2.13 -0.32
C LYS A 13 14.93 0.64 -0.02
N CYS A 14 14.65 0.23 1.22
CA CYS A 14 14.51 -1.19 1.58
C CYS A 14 13.36 -1.86 0.82
N LEU A 15 12.23 -1.17 0.62
CA LEU A 15 11.11 -1.71 -0.16
C LEU A 15 11.44 -1.85 -1.66
N ALA A 16 12.26 -0.94 -2.20
CA ALA A 16 12.63 -0.92 -3.62
C ALA A 16 13.78 -1.89 -3.96
N PHE A 17 14.80 -1.98 -3.09
CA PHE A 17 16.07 -2.67 -3.37
C PHE A 17 16.41 -3.78 -2.38
N GLY A 18 15.66 -3.89 -1.28
CA GLY A 18 15.89 -4.91 -0.25
C GLY A 18 15.45 -6.29 -0.69
N ASN A 19 15.84 -7.29 0.11
CA ASN A 19 15.56 -8.68 -0.22
C ASN A 19 14.04 -8.95 -0.17
N PRO A 20 13.50 -9.85 -1.01
CA PRO A 20 12.07 -10.17 -1.02
C PRO A 20 11.53 -10.60 0.35
N VAL A 21 12.34 -11.35 1.13
CA VAL A 21 11.99 -11.78 2.49
C VAL A 21 11.87 -10.59 3.45
N GLU A 22 12.84 -9.68 3.44
CA GLU A 22 12.81 -8.48 4.26
C GLU A 22 11.64 -7.57 3.89
N ARG A 23 11.36 -7.44 2.59
CA ARG A 23 10.20 -6.72 2.09
C ARG A 23 8.90 -7.32 2.60
N GLN A 24 8.74 -8.64 2.56
CA GLN A 24 7.56 -9.31 3.13
C GLN A 24 7.42 -9.04 4.63
N ILE A 25 8.53 -9.08 5.39
CA ILE A 25 8.51 -8.77 6.83
C ILE A 25 8.07 -7.32 7.06
N LEU A 26 8.59 -6.36 6.29
CA LEU A 26 8.23 -4.95 6.42
C LEU A 26 6.74 -4.72 6.10
N ILE A 27 6.24 -5.30 5.02
CA ILE A 27 4.83 -5.18 4.62
C ILE A 27 3.92 -5.89 5.63
N GLY A 28 4.32 -7.08 6.11
CA GLY A 28 3.61 -7.83 7.14
C GLY A 28 3.39 -6.98 8.39
N LYS A 29 4.45 -6.33 8.90
CA LYS A 29 4.36 -5.42 10.05
C LYS A 29 3.44 -4.22 9.84
N MET A 30 3.29 -3.75 8.61
CA MET A 30 2.35 -2.67 8.28
C MET A 30 0.88 -3.15 8.26
N LEU A 31 0.68 -4.43 7.99
CA LEU A 31 -0.64 -5.08 7.94
C LEU A 31 -1.05 -5.71 9.26
N GLU A 32 -0.12 -5.90 10.19
CA GLU A 32 -0.40 -6.33 11.56
C GLU A 32 -1.43 -5.39 12.19
N SER A 33 -2.55 -5.98 12.62
CA SER A 33 -3.68 -5.26 13.21
C SER A 33 -3.63 -5.52 14.71
N THR A 34 -3.47 -4.47 15.50
CA THR A 34 -3.58 -4.57 16.97
C THR A 34 -4.96 -4.08 17.40
N THR A 35 -5.41 -4.49 18.59
CA THR A 35 -6.73 -4.11 19.13
C THR A 35 -6.93 -2.60 19.24
N GLU A 36 -5.85 -1.82 19.35
CA GLU A 36 -5.89 -0.39 19.65
C GLU A 36 -5.51 0.52 18.45
N SER A 37 -4.85 -0.01 17.43
CA SER A 37 -4.40 0.81 16.29
C SER A 37 -4.13 -0.01 15.04
N GLU A 38 -4.58 0.50 13.90
CA GLU A 38 -4.15 0.05 12.58
C GLU A 38 -2.94 0.89 12.13
N PRO A 39 -1.71 0.34 12.11
CA PRO A 39 -0.50 1.07 11.72
C PRO A 39 -0.63 1.68 10.32
N LEU A 40 -1.29 0.95 9.41
CA LEU A 40 -1.55 1.41 8.05
C LEU A 40 -2.38 2.71 8.02
N GLU A 41 -3.41 2.83 8.87
CA GLU A 41 -4.26 4.02 8.92
C GLU A 41 -3.46 5.26 9.34
N VAL A 42 -2.63 5.10 10.37
CA VAL A 42 -1.75 6.17 10.85
C VAL A 42 -0.75 6.58 9.77
N MET A 43 -0.13 5.61 9.10
CA MET A 43 0.88 5.88 8.07
C MET A 43 0.31 6.62 6.85
N MET A 44 -0.94 6.34 6.45
CA MET A 44 -1.58 7.01 5.32
C MET A 44 -1.84 8.51 5.55
N LYS A 45 -1.98 8.93 6.81
CA LYS A 45 -2.29 10.31 7.19
C LYS A 45 -1.03 11.13 7.49
N ASP A 46 0.11 10.48 7.67
CA ASP A 46 1.37 11.11 8.05
C ASP A 46 2.13 11.73 6.87
N GLN A 47 2.85 12.83 7.14
CA GLN A 47 3.58 13.61 6.13
C GLN A 47 4.78 12.90 5.51
N PHE A 48 5.33 11.86 6.15
CA PHE A 48 6.47 11.09 5.66
C PHE A 48 6.08 9.64 5.36
N ALA A 49 5.30 9.00 6.23
CA ALA A 49 4.93 7.60 6.06
C ALA A 49 3.99 7.35 4.86
N ASN A 50 3.30 8.39 4.35
CA ASN A 50 2.48 8.25 3.14
C ASN A 50 3.31 7.84 1.91
N TYR A 51 4.58 8.23 1.83
CA TYR A 51 5.48 7.81 0.75
C TYR A 51 5.82 6.32 0.86
N VAL A 52 6.04 5.84 2.10
CA VAL A 52 6.23 4.40 2.37
C VAL A 52 5.01 3.59 1.93
N VAL A 53 3.79 4.03 2.25
CA VAL A 53 2.56 3.33 1.82
C VAL A 53 2.44 3.28 0.30
N GLN A 54 2.73 4.39 -0.39
CA GLN A 54 2.74 4.42 -1.86
C GLN A 54 3.78 3.46 -2.44
N LYS A 55 4.97 3.39 -1.82
CA LYS A 55 6.02 2.46 -2.23
C LYS A 55 5.62 1.01 -2.02
N VAL A 56 4.96 0.68 -0.91
CA VAL A 56 4.43 -0.66 -0.67
C VAL A 56 3.41 -1.05 -1.75
N LEU A 57 2.50 -0.16 -2.13
CA LEU A 57 1.54 -0.41 -3.21
C LEU A 57 2.20 -0.71 -4.57
N GLU A 58 3.45 -0.29 -4.76
CA GLU A 58 4.24 -0.56 -5.98
C GLU A 58 5.01 -1.88 -5.91
N THR A 59 5.42 -2.31 -4.72
CA THR A 59 6.37 -3.43 -4.54
C THR A 59 5.75 -4.68 -3.90
N CYS A 60 4.53 -4.58 -3.38
CA CYS A 60 3.77 -5.71 -2.85
C CYS A 60 3.33 -6.70 -3.94
N ASP A 61 3.21 -7.97 -3.56
CA ASP A 61 2.58 -9.00 -4.38
C ASP A 61 1.05 -8.82 -4.45
N ASP A 62 0.39 -9.60 -5.30
CA ASP A 62 -1.05 -9.45 -5.55
C ASP A 62 -1.91 -9.74 -4.31
N GLN A 63 -1.52 -10.71 -3.48
CA GLN A 63 -2.25 -11.05 -2.24
C GLN A 63 -2.13 -9.91 -1.22
N GLN A 64 -0.91 -9.41 -1.00
CA GLN A 64 -0.65 -8.25 -0.15
C GLN A 64 -1.39 -7.03 -0.66
N ARG A 65 -1.38 -6.79 -1.97
CA ARG A 65 -2.07 -5.66 -2.60
C ARG A 65 -3.56 -5.71 -2.32
N GLU A 66 -4.20 -6.86 -2.48
CA GLU A 66 -5.62 -7.02 -2.18
C GLU A 66 -5.94 -6.71 -0.71
N MET A 67 -5.14 -7.22 0.23
CA MET A 67 -5.29 -6.93 1.66
C MET A 67 -5.14 -5.44 1.97
N ILE A 68 -4.08 -4.81 1.43
CA ILE A 68 -3.82 -3.37 1.61
C ILE A 68 -4.99 -2.56 1.02
N LEU A 69 -5.39 -2.83 -0.21
CA LEU A 69 -6.47 -2.10 -0.88
C LEU A 69 -7.80 -2.22 -0.11
N THR A 70 -8.10 -3.39 0.44
CA THR A 70 -9.30 -3.61 1.27
C THR A 70 -9.30 -2.72 2.50
N ARG A 71 -8.16 -2.65 3.21
CA ARG A 71 -7.98 -1.75 4.37
C ARG A 71 -8.10 -0.28 3.98
N ILE A 72 -7.45 0.15 2.88
CA ILE A 72 -7.52 1.54 2.43
C ILE A 72 -8.96 1.92 2.05
N LYS A 73 -9.68 1.02 1.38
CA LYS A 73 -11.09 1.22 0.97
C LYS A 73 -12.01 1.52 2.16
N ALA A 74 -11.81 0.84 3.30
CA ALA A 74 -12.55 1.10 4.53
C ALA A 74 -12.35 2.54 5.06
N HIS A 75 -11.18 3.14 4.79
CA HIS A 75 -10.79 4.45 5.30
C HIS A 75 -10.88 5.59 4.28
N LEU A 76 -11.34 5.34 3.04
CA LEU A 76 -11.32 6.33 1.95
C LEU A 76 -11.99 7.67 2.31
N ASN A 77 -13.16 7.62 2.95
CA ASN A 77 -13.92 8.82 3.33
C ASN A 77 -13.16 9.65 4.37
N THR A 78 -12.47 8.99 5.28
CA THR A 78 -11.63 9.63 6.30
C THR A 78 -10.38 10.24 5.65
N LEU A 79 -9.69 9.50 4.78
CA LEU A 79 -8.46 9.94 4.12
C LEU A 79 -8.65 11.19 3.26
N LYS A 80 -9.80 11.35 2.62
CA LYS A 80 -10.15 12.57 1.85
C LYS A 80 -10.11 13.84 2.68
N LYS A 81 -10.21 13.76 4.01
CA LYS A 81 -10.15 14.91 4.93
C LYS A 81 -8.71 15.30 5.30
N TYR A 82 -7.73 14.43 5.10
CA TYR A 82 -6.32 14.68 5.46
C TYR A 82 -5.50 15.11 4.25
N THR A 83 -4.60 16.08 4.45
CA THR A 83 -3.71 16.61 3.39
C THR A 83 -2.97 15.50 2.66
N TYR A 84 -2.32 14.60 3.39
CA TYR A 84 -1.52 13.51 2.82
C TYR A 84 -2.37 12.29 2.45
N GLY A 85 -3.50 12.08 3.13
CA GLY A 85 -4.44 11.00 2.84
C GLY A 85 -5.01 11.08 1.42
N LYS A 86 -5.26 12.29 0.91
CA LYS A 86 -5.72 12.51 -0.48
C LYS A 86 -4.77 11.91 -1.53
N HIS A 87 -3.47 11.91 -1.28
CA HIS A 87 -2.50 11.32 -2.21
C HIS A 87 -2.64 9.80 -2.29
N ILE A 88 -2.92 9.16 -1.15
CA ILE A 88 -3.20 7.71 -1.09
C ILE A 88 -4.48 7.38 -1.86
N VAL A 89 -5.55 8.15 -1.64
CA VAL A 89 -6.82 7.98 -2.37
C VAL A 89 -6.57 8.05 -3.88
N ALA A 90 -5.90 9.11 -4.35
CA ALA A 90 -5.60 9.29 -5.78
C ALA A 90 -4.74 8.14 -6.35
N ARG A 91 -3.81 7.59 -5.57
CA ARG A 91 -3.00 6.44 -5.98
C ARG A 91 -3.84 5.17 -6.10
N VAL A 92 -4.72 4.92 -5.13
CA VAL A 92 -5.62 3.75 -5.15
C VAL A 92 -6.62 3.82 -6.28
N GLU A 93 -7.26 4.97 -6.52
CA GLU A 93 -8.19 5.16 -7.63
C GLU A 93 -7.52 4.86 -8.98
N LYS A 94 -6.28 5.32 -9.19
CA LYS A 94 -5.48 4.98 -10.38
C LYS A 94 -5.19 3.48 -10.50
N LEU A 95 -4.87 2.81 -9.38
CA LEU A 95 -4.58 1.38 -9.38
C LEU A 95 -5.82 0.53 -9.67
N VAL A 96 -6.99 0.93 -9.15
CA VAL A 96 -8.26 0.27 -9.42
C VAL A 96 -8.63 0.43 -10.89
N ALA A 97 -8.59 1.66 -11.42
CA ALA A 97 -8.87 1.94 -12.83
C ALA A 97 -7.88 1.22 -13.79
N ALA A 98 -6.62 1.06 -13.38
CA ALA A 98 -5.62 0.29 -14.14
C ALA A 98 -5.78 -1.23 -14.00
N GLY A 99 -6.32 -1.71 -12.87
CA GLY A 99 -6.64 -3.11 -12.61
C GLY A 99 -7.80 -3.61 -13.49
N GLU A 100 -8.83 -2.80 -13.65
CA GLU A 100 -9.97 -3.09 -14.56
C GLU A 100 -9.50 -3.26 -16.02
N LYS A 101 -8.49 -2.49 -16.45
CA LYS A 101 -7.90 -2.65 -17.80
C LYS A 101 -7.13 -3.95 -18.00
N ARG A 102 -6.66 -4.62 -16.94
CA ARG A 102 -5.94 -5.90 -17.02
C ARG A 102 -6.88 -7.11 -16.96
N GLN A 103 -8.08 -6.96 -16.38
CA GLN A 103 -9.08 -8.03 -16.36
C GLN A 103 -9.78 -8.24 -17.72
N GLY A 104 -9.60 -7.34 -18.68
CA GLY A 104 -10.08 -7.49 -20.07
C GLY A 104 -9.19 -8.33 -20.99
N LEU A 105 -8.07 -8.87 -20.50
CA LEU A 105 -7.19 -9.75 -21.29
C LEU A 105 -6.77 -10.97 -20.46
N GLN A 106 -7.73 -11.85 -20.16
CA GLN A 106 -7.41 -13.25 -19.92
C GLN A 106 -7.40 -13.95 -21.29
N PRO A 107 -6.27 -14.49 -21.79
CA PRO A 107 -6.37 -15.58 -22.73
C PRO A 107 -6.93 -16.75 -21.93
N ALA A 108 -8.20 -17.08 -22.18
CA ALA A 108 -8.72 -18.38 -21.83
C ALA A 108 -7.86 -19.41 -22.56
N CYS A 109 -6.87 -19.99 -21.87
CA CYS A 109 -6.37 -21.30 -22.25
C CYS A 109 -7.51 -22.28 -21.96
N THR A 110 -8.41 -22.41 -22.93
CA THR A 110 -9.33 -23.51 -23.05
C THR A 110 -8.50 -24.78 -23.13
N ALA A 111 -8.80 -25.69 -22.21
CA ALA A 111 -8.31 -27.05 -22.19
C ALA A 111 -8.48 -27.74 -23.56
N ALA A 112 -7.46 -28.50 -23.94
CA ALA A 112 -7.55 -29.66 -24.82
C ALA A 112 -6.47 -30.66 -24.38
#